data_AF-A0A662FX44-F1
#
_entry.id   AF-A0A662FX44-F1
#
_cell.length_a   1.000
_cell.length_b   1.000
_cell.length_c   1.000
_cell.angle_alpha   90.00
_cell.angle_beta   90.00
_cell.angle_gamma   90.00
#
_symmetry.space_group_name_H-M   'P 1'
#
loop_
_entity.id
_entity.type
_entity.pdbx_description
1 polymer ?
#
loop_
_entity_poly.entity_id
_entity_poly.type
_entity_poly.pdbx_seq_one_letter_code
_entity_poly.pdbx_strand_id
1 'polypeptide(L)'
;MERIEKILLAWSICLILIQVGLLFIRANLDDIGAIMLASKVNPNYKLVREISQEVLEICENYRFLNESNRAGCYLFWINMLLSSKLKYKPTQEVNPDLGYGDCKAIAVAYASLLKRLNLSDEIYIAIQLPPNATMDDVVHGKAIGHACVIFKLENETRSYNCEESWRIVARARA
;
A
#
# COMPACT_ATOMS: atom_id res chain seq x y z
N MET A 1 1.03 30.84 -43.71
CA MET A 1 0.33 30.54 -42.46
C MET A 1 0.23 31.80 -41.63
N GLU A 2 -0.99 32.32 -41.47
CA GLU A 2 -1.26 33.56 -40.74
C GLU A 2 -1.09 33.37 -39.23
N ARG A 3 -0.94 34.47 -38.48
CA ARG A 3 -0.72 34.44 -37.02
C ARG A 3 -1.83 33.69 -36.27
N ILE A 4 -3.06 33.76 -36.76
CA ILE A 4 -4.23 33.08 -36.20
C ILE A 4 -4.11 31.55 -36.38
N GLU A 5 -3.66 31.06 -37.53
CA GLU A 5 -3.51 29.62 -37.79
C GLU A 5 -2.44 28.98 -36.89
N LYS A 6 -1.34 29.70 -36.61
CA LYS A 6 -0.30 29.25 -35.67
C LYS A 6 -0.84 29.13 -34.25
N ILE A 7 -1.67 30.08 -33.82
CA ILE A 7 -2.30 30.05 -32.50
C ILE A 7 -3.27 28.88 -32.42
N LEU A 8 -4.16 28.72 -33.41
CA LEU A 8 -5.12 27.61 -33.44
C LEU A 8 -4.42 26.24 -33.43
N LEU A 9 -3.35 26.08 -34.21
CA LEU A 9 -2.56 24.84 -34.21
C LEU A 9 -1.94 24.53 -32.84
N ALA A 10 -1.38 25.54 -32.16
CA ALA A 10 -0.82 25.37 -30.83
C ALA A 10 -1.87 24.97 -29.79
N TRP A 11 -3.07 25.57 -29.86
CA TRP A 11 -4.20 25.21 -29.00
C TRP A 11 -4.69 23.78 -29.28
N SER A 12 -4.79 23.37 -30.54
CA SER A 12 -5.14 21.99 -30.91
C SER A 12 -4.15 20.97 -30.38
N ILE A 13 -2.84 21.25 -30.48
CA ILE A 13 -1.80 20.38 -29.93
C ILE A 13 -1.92 20.30 -28.39
N CYS A 14 -2.14 21.42 -27.69
CA CYS A 14 -2.34 21.42 -26.25
C CYS A 14 -3.57 20.59 -25.82
N LEU A 15 -4.70 20.72 -26.53
CA LEU A 15 -5.91 19.94 -26.24
C LEU A 15 -5.69 18.44 -26.44
N ILE A 16 -4.98 18.05 -27.50
CA ILE A 16 -4.61 16.65 -27.75
C ILE A 16 -3.71 16.14 -26.62
N LEU A 17 -2.70 16.91 -26.20
CA LEU A 17 -1.81 16.52 -25.10
C LEU A 17 -2.55 16.34 -23.78
N ILE A 18 -3.51 17.21 -23.47
CA ILE A 18 -4.37 17.08 -22.28
C ILE A 18 -5.24 15.83 -22.37
N GLN A 19 -5.84 15.54 -23.52
CA GLN A 19 -6.67 14.36 -23.73
C GLN A 19 -5.86 13.06 -23.63
N VAL A 20 -4.67 13.01 -24.22
CA VAL A 20 -3.74 11.87 -24.11
C VAL A 20 -3.29 11.70 -22.66
N GLY A 21 -2.98 12.78 -21.96
CA GLY A 21 -2.66 12.75 -20.52
C GLY A 21 -3.81 12.22 -19.67
N LEU A 22 -5.05 12.65 -19.93
CA LEU A 22 -6.25 12.17 -19.24
C LEU A 22 -6.53 10.69 -19.52
N LEU A 23 -6.35 10.23 -20.77
CA LEU A 23 -6.46 8.82 -21.15
C LEU A 23 -5.40 7.98 -20.42
N PHE A 24 -4.17 8.47 -20.32
CA PHE A 24 -3.10 7.79 -19.59
C PHE A 24 -3.38 7.71 -18.08
N ILE A 25 -3.85 8.80 -17.47
CA ILE A 25 -4.28 8.81 -16.07
C ILE A 25 -5.41 7.80 -15.88
N ARG A 26 -6.43 7.79 -16.75
CA ARG A 26 -7.56 6.88 -16.64
C ARG A 26 -7.19 5.41 -16.81
N ALA A 27 -6.26 5.12 -17.73
CA ALA A 27 -5.73 3.77 -17.93
C ALA A 27 -4.91 3.25 -16.74
N ASN A 28 -4.39 4.15 -15.90
CA ASN A 28 -3.56 3.81 -14.74
C ASN A 28 -4.18 4.27 -13.40
N LEU A 29 -5.46 4.66 -13.37
CA LEU A 29 -6.12 5.16 -12.15
C LEU A 29 -6.05 4.13 -11.02
N ASP A 30 -6.16 2.85 -11.39
CA ASP A 30 -6.08 1.73 -10.46
C ASP A 30 -4.68 1.69 -9.82
N ASP A 31 -3.63 1.82 -10.63
CA ASP A 31 -2.24 1.85 -10.18
C ASP A 31 -1.87 3.12 -9.41
N ILE A 32 -2.47 4.27 -9.73
CA ILE A 32 -2.21 5.53 -9.01
C ILE A 32 -2.58 5.39 -7.53
N GLY A 33 -3.69 4.72 -7.20
CA GLY A 33 -4.08 4.47 -5.81
C GLY A 33 -3.03 3.66 -5.06
N ALA A 34 -2.54 2.57 -5.66
CA ALA A 34 -1.48 1.75 -5.08
C ALA A 34 -0.15 2.51 -4.96
N ILE A 35 0.25 3.28 -5.98
CA ILE A 35 1.47 4.10 -6.00
C ILE A 35 1.40 5.17 -4.91
N MET A 36 0.26 5.86 -4.76
CA MET A 36 0.08 6.86 -3.72
C MET A 36 0.25 6.27 -2.33
N LEU A 37 -0.34 5.10 -2.05
CA LEU A 37 -0.16 4.43 -0.75
C LEU A 37 1.28 3.95 -0.55
N ALA A 38 1.89 3.35 -1.57
CA ALA A 38 3.28 2.89 -1.52
C ALA A 38 4.24 4.06 -1.22
N SER A 39 4.00 5.24 -1.80
CA SER A 39 4.79 6.45 -1.52
C SER A 39 4.70 6.96 -0.07
N LYS A 40 3.70 6.51 0.71
CA LYS A 40 3.54 6.84 2.13
C LYS A 40 4.27 5.86 3.05
N VAL A 41 4.82 4.76 2.53
CA VAL A 41 5.59 3.82 3.35
C VAL A 41 6.83 4.50 3.90
N ASN A 42 6.92 4.55 5.22
CA ASN A 42 7.98 5.25 5.93
C ASN A 42 8.39 4.47 7.19
N PRO A 43 9.61 3.91 7.23
CA PRO A 43 10.10 3.17 8.39
C PRO A 43 10.36 4.05 9.63
N ASN A 44 10.13 5.35 9.55
CA ASN A 44 10.37 6.31 10.65
C ASN A 44 9.11 6.84 11.33
N TYR A 45 7.91 6.37 10.94
CA TYR A 45 6.71 6.62 11.73
C TYR A 45 6.94 6.23 13.19
N LYS A 46 6.47 7.06 14.13
CA LYS A 46 6.62 6.81 15.58
C LYS A 46 6.08 5.43 15.94
N LEU A 47 4.87 5.10 15.49
CA LEU A 47 4.24 3.80 15.76
C LEU A 47 5.09 2.63 15.22
N VAL A 48 5.60 2.78 13.99
CA VAL A 48 6.44 1.76 13.33
C VAL A 48 7.73 1.54 14.11
N ARG A 49 8.34 2.62 14.61
CA ARG A 49 9.54 2.54 15.45
C ARG A 49 9.27 1.79 16.74
N GLU A 50 8.21 2.17 17.47
CA GLU A 50 7.85 1.55 18.74
C GLU A 50 7.57 0.05 18.58
N ILE A 51 6.75 -0.33 17.60
CA ILE A 51 6.47 -1.75 17.33
C ILE A 51 7.75 -2.49 16.95
N SER A 52 8.57 -1.95 16.05
CA SER A 52 9.79 -2.63 15.63
C SER A 52 10.75 -2.89 16.78
N GLN A 53 10.85 -1.95 17.73
CA GLN A 53 11.73 -2.10 18.88
C GLN A 53 11.21 -3.21 19.80
N GLU A 54 9.92 -3.23 20.10
CA GLU A 54 9.31 -4.30 20.90
C GLU A 54 9.44 -5.67 20.22
N VAL A 55 9.27 -5.74 18.90
CA VAL A 55 9.47 -6.98 18.13
C VAL A 55 10.91 -7.48 18.23
N LEU A 56 11.90 -6.59 18.07
CA LEU A 56 13.31 -6.94 18.20
C LEU A 56 13.61 -7.42 19.63
N GLU A 57 13.17 -6.68 20.65
CA GLU A 57 13.36 -7.07 22.05
C GLU A 57 12.76 -8.46 22.35
N ILE A 58 11.55 -8.75 21.87
CA ILE A 58 10.93 -10.05 22.10
C ILE A 58 11.67 -11.16 21.34
N CYS A 59 11.91 -10.99 20.05
CA CYS A 59 12.40 -12.06 19.18
C CYS A 59 13.92 -12.29 19.31
N GLU A 60 14.72 -11.28 19.67
CA GLU A 60 16.16 -11.44 19.93
C GLU A 60 16.45 -12.14 21.27
N ASN A 61 15.53 -12.07 22.23
CA ASN A 61 15.61 -12.84 23.47
C ASN A 61 15.52 -14.36 23.23
N TYR A 62 14.98 -14.80 22.09
CA TYR A 62 14.99 -16.19 21.67
C TYR A 62 16.26 -16.52 20.86
N ARG A 63 17.41 -16.59 21.55
CA ARG A 63 18.74 -16.88 20.96
C ARG A 63 18.83 -18.19 20.15
N PHE A 64 17.85 -19.09 20.28
CA PHE A 64 17.81 -20.38 19.61
C PHE A 64 16.99 -20.41 18.31
N LEU A 65 16.36 -19.30 17.90
CA LEU A 65 15.65 -19.25 16.62
C LEU A 65 16.68 -19.17 15.48
N ASN A 66 16.62 -20.17 14.59
CA ASN A 66 17.22 -20.07 13.26
C ASN A 66 16.54 -18.95 12.44
N GLU A 67 17.10 -18.59 11.28
CA GLU A 67 16.65 -17.43 10.50
C GLU A 67 15.17 -17.51 10.08
N SER A 68 14.71 -18.67 9.61
CA SER A 68 13.30 -18.89 9.24
C SER A 68 12.35 -18.75 10.43
N ASN A 69 12.72 -19.31 11.60
CA ASN A 69 11.94 -19.16 12.82
C ASN A 69 11.94 -17.72 13.36
N ARG A 70 13.00 -16.94 13.09
CA ARG A 70 13.09 -15.53 13.47
C ARG A 70 12.19 -14.65 12.61
N ALA A 71 12.15 -14.88 11.30
CA ALA A 71 11.20 -14.20 10.41
C ALA A 71 9.75 -14.51 10.80
N GLY A 72 9.46 -15.78 11.14
CA GLY A 72 8.17 -16.17 11.70
C GLY A 72 7.82 -15.44 13.00
N CYS A 73 8.78 -15.31 13.92
CA CYS A 73 8.63 -14.54 15.16
C CYS A 73 8.30 -13.07 14.89
N TYR A 74 9.06 -12.42 13.99
CA TYR A 74 8.82 -11.02 13.64
C TYR A 74 7.42 -10.83 13.05
N LEU A 75 7.02 -11.65 12.07
CA LEU A 75 5.69 -11.53 11.46
C LEU A 75 4.55 -11.73 12.47
N PHE A 76 4.68 -12.71 13.37
CA PHE A 76 3.70 -12.95 14.42
C PHE A 76 3.54 -11.73 15.34
N TRP A 77 4.65 -11.19 15.85
CA TRP A 77 4.58 -10.06 16.78
C TRP A 77 4.22 -8.74 16.10
N ILE A 78 4.62 -8.52 14.85
CA ILE A 78 4.11 -7.39 14.05
C ILE A 78 2.58 -7.45 13.99
N ASN A 79 1.99 -8.61 13.65
CA ASN A 79 0.54 -8.76 13.55
C ASN A 79 -0.16 -8.45 14.89
N MET A 80 0.38 -9.02 15.99
CA MET A 80 -0.18 -8.85 17.33
C MET A 80 -0.08 -7.39 17.82
N LEU A 81 1.08 -6.76 17.68
CA LEU A 81 1.31 -5.40 18.17
C LEU A 81 0.61 -4.36 17.30
N LEU A 82 0.59 -4.54 15.98
CA LEU A 82 -0.08 -3.62 15.07
C LEU A 82 -1.59 -3.60 15.32
N SER A 83 -2.23 -4.76 15.46
CA SER A 83 -3.67 -4.85 15.79
C SER A 83 -4.01 -4.29 17.18
N SER A 84 -3.07 -4.38 18.13
CA SER A 84 -3.23 -3.78 19.45
C SER A 84 -3.15 -2.24 19.40
N LYS A 85 -2.16 -1.69 18.70
CA LYS A 85 -1.82 -0.26 18.76
C LYS A 85 -2.44 0.62 17.66
N LEU A 86 -2.82 0.04 16.53
CA LEU A 86 -3.48 0.73 15.42
C LEU A 86 -4.93 0.27 15.32
N LYS A 87 -5.86 1.05 15.89
CA LYS A 87 -7.28 0.68 15.89
C LYS A 87 -7.94 0.95 14.55
N TYR A 88 -8.79 0.04 14.10
CA TYR A 88 -9.55 0.28 12.88
C TYR A 88 -10.53 1.44 13.07
N LYS A 89 -10.42 2.48 12.24
CA LYS A 89 -11.36 3.60 12.19
C LYS A 89 -11.35 4.20 10.79
N PRO A 90 -12.52 4.32 10.11
CA PRO A 90 -12.60 4.97 8.81
C PRO A 90 -12.01 6.39 8.87
N THR A 91 -11.05 6.69 8.00
CA THR A 91 -10.37 7.98 7.92
C THR A 91 -9.90 8.24 6.49
N GLN A 92 -9.73 9.51 6.14
CA GLN A 92 -9.08 9.90 4.88
C GLN A 92 -7.56 10.04 5.03
N GLU A 93 -7.06 10.17 6.27
CA GLU A 93 -5.64 10.35 6.54
C GLU A 93 -4.91 9.00 6.61
N VAL A 94 -3.89 8.84 5.75
CA VAL A 94 -3.01 7.67 5.74
C VAL A 94 -1.76 7.99 6.55
N ASN A 95 -1.89 7.91 7.87
CA ASN A 95 -0.81 8.19 8.82
C ASN A 95 -0.90 7.24 10.04
N PRO A 96 -0.02 6.23 10.13
CA PRO A 96 -0.02 5.28 11.25
C PRO A 96 0.14 5.92 12.63
N ASP A 97 0.76 7.11 12.73
CA ASP A 97 1.04 7.77 14.02
C ASP A 97 -0.21 8.31 14.72
N LEU A 98 -1.35 8.33 14.03
CA LEU A 98 -2.64 8.66 14.65
C LEU A 98 -3.11 7.59 15.65
N GLY A 99 -2.55 6.38 15.62
CA GLY A 99 -3.01 5.24 16.43
C GLY A 99 -4.36 4.67 16.00
N TYR A 100 -4.94 5.18 14.91
CA TYR A 100 -6.11 4.62 14.25
C TYR A 100 -6.03 4.79 12.74
N GLY A 101 -6.75 3.96 11.98
CA GLY A 101 -6.89 4.13 10.54
C GLY A 101 -7.68 3.03 9.85
N ASP A 102 -7.92 3.17 8.56
CA ASP A 102 -8.58 2.16 7.73
C ASP A 102 -7.56 1.14 7.16
N CYS A 103 -7.99 0.29 6.23
CA CYS A 103 -7.12 -0.70 5.59
C CYS A 103 -5.88 -0.08 4.92
N LYS A 104 -5.94 1.17 4.47
CA LYS A 104 -4.81 1.87 3.83
C LYS A 104 -3.75 2.22 4.85
N ALA A 105 -4.14 2.81 5.97
CA ALA A 105 -3.22 3.14 7.06
C ALA A 105 -2.58 1.86 7.63
N ILE A 106 -3.35 0.79 7.78
CA ILE A 106 -2.86 -0.52 8.23
C ILE A 106 -1.85 -1.11 7.23
N ALA A 107 -2.16 -1.11 5.93
CA ALA A 107 -1.24 -1.61 4.90
C ALA A 107 0.07 -0.81 4.86
N VAL A 108 0.00 0.53 4.96
CA VAL A 108 1.19 1.41 5.02
C VAL A 108 2.01 1.14 6.28
N ALA A 109 1.37 0.99 7.45
CA ALA A 109 2.07 0.67 8.70
C ALA A 109 2.78 -0.68 8.60
N TYR A 110 2.10 -1.69 8.07
CA TYR A 110 2.65 -3.04 7.92
C TYR A 110 3.84 -3.08 6.96
N ALA A 111 3.70 -2.48 5.76
CA ALA A 111 4.79 -2.38 4.79
C ALA A 111 6.00 -1.62 5.37
N SER A 112 5.74 -0.57 6.16
CA SER A 112 6.80 0.20 6.86
C SER A 112 7.53 -0.65 7.91
N LEU A 113 6.82 -1.54 8.61
CA LEU A 113 7.41 -2.48 9.58
C LEU A 113 8.28 -3.53 8.89
N LEU A 114 7.79 -4.12 7.78
CA LEU A 114 8.58 -5.06 6.98
C LEU A 114 9.89 -4.43 6.49
N LYS A 115 9.82 -3.19 5.99
CA LYS A 115 10.97 -2.41 5.52
C LYS A 115 11.94 -2.07 6.66
N ARG A 116 11.41 -1.64 7.81
CA ARG A 116 12.22 -1.28 8.98
C ARG A 116 12.97 -2.46 9.59
N LEU A 117 12.33 -3.63 9.64
CA LEU A 117 12.90 -4.86 10.19
C LEU A 117 13.71 -5.66 9.16
N ASN A 118 13.91 -5.09 7.95
CA ASN A 118 14.63 -5.72 6.85
C ASN A 118 14.15 -7.15 6.53
N LEU A 119 12.83 -7.34 6.57
CA LEU A 119 12.20 -8.65 6.36
C LEU A 119 12.03 -9.01 4.88
N SER A 120 11.95 -8.01 4.01
CA SER A 120 11.73 -8.20 2.58
C SER A 120 12.18 -6.98 1.79
N ASP A 121 12.88 -7.22 0.68
CA ASP A 121 13.23 -6.19 -0.30
C ASP A 121 12.13 -5.99 -1.36
N GLU A 122 11.21 -6.95 -1.46
CA GLU A 122 10.14 -6.99 -2.45
C GLU A 122 8.79 -6.82 -1.75
N ILE A 123 8.47 -5.59 -1.35
CA ILE A 123 7.21 -5.23 -0.67
C ILE A 123 6.33 -4.44 -1.64
N TYR A 124 5.07 -4.86 -1.78
CA TYR A 124 4.07 -4.21 -2.61
C TYR A 124 2.83 -3.88 -1.79
N ILE A 125 2.31 -2.67 -1.96
CA ILE A 125 0.93 -2.35 -1.55
C ILE A 125 0.02 -2.67 -2.73
N ALA A 126 -1.03 -3.45 -2.48
CA ALA A 126 -2.01 -3.85 -3.46
C ALA A 126 -3.40 -3.31 -3.10
N ILE A 127 -4.17 -2.99 -4.13
CA ILE A 127 -5.60 -2.69 -4.01
C ILE A 127 -6.39 -3.89 -4.51
N GLN A 128 -7.32 -4.35 -3.69
CA GLN A 128 -8.24 -5.43 -3.99
C GLN A 128 -9.67 -4.92 -4.14
N LEU A 129 -10.41 -5.55 -5.05
CA LEU A 129 -11.86 -5.41 -5.20
C LEU A 129 -12.55 -6.77 -5.05
N PRO A 130 -13.81 -6.80 -4.60
CA PRO A 130 -14.64 -8.00 -4.73
C PRO A 130 -14.67 -8.49 -6.19
N PRO A 131 -14.83 -9.82 -6.43
CA PRO A 131 -14.77 -10.42 -7.77
C PRO A 131 -15.58 -9.70 -8.85
N ASN A 132 -16.79 -9.26 -8.48
CA ASN A 132 -17.76 -8.68 -9.39
C ASN A 132 -17.87 -7.15 -9.30
N ALA A 133 -17.07 -6.52 -8.43
CA ALA A 133 -17.08 -5.07 -8.27
C ALA A 133 -16.14 -4.41 -9.29
N THR A 134 -16.58 -3.31 -9.88
CA THR A 134 -15.78 -2.44 -10.75
C THR A 134 -15.21 -1.25 -9.98
N MET A 135 -14.30 -0.50 -10.59
CA MET A 135 -13.81 0.76 -10.00
C MET A 135 -14.90 1.82 -9.93
N ASP A 136 -15.82 1.83 -10.91
CA ASP A 136 -17.00 2.70 -10.87
C ASP A 136 -17.89 2.37 -9.66
N ASP A 137 -18.00 1.09 -9.27
CA ASP A 137 -18.73 0.71 -8.07
C ASP A 137 -18.08 1.28 -6.80
N VAL A 138 -16.74 1.40 -6.76
CA VAL A 138 -16.05 2.04 -5.64
C VAL A 138 -16.29 3.56 -5.63
N VAL A 139 -16.15 4.22 -6.79
CA VAL A 139 -16.36 5.67 -6.91
C VAL A 139 -17.78 6.08 -6.51
N HIS A 140 -18.77 5.24 -6.81
CA HIS A 140 -20.17 5.47 -6.46
C HIS A 140 -20.59 4.83 -5.12
N GLY A 141 -19.63 4.33 -4.32
CA GLY A 141 -19.89 3.77 -2.99
C GLY A 141 -20.68 2.46 -2.95
N LYS A 142 -20.80 1.76 -4.08
CA LYS A 142 -21.43 0.44 -4.22
C LYS A 142 -20.51 -0.72 -3.86
N ALA A 143 -19.20 -0.49 -3.85
CA ALA A 143 -18.18 -1.44 -3.43
C ALA A 143 -17.10 -0.77 -2.58
N ILE A 144 -16.40 -1.56 -1.76
CA ILE A 144 -15.30 -1.10 -0.92
C ILE A 144 -13.99 -1.59 -1.56
N GLY A 145 -13.10 -0.66 -1.88
CA GLY A 145 -11.71 -0.98 -2.21
C GLY A 145 -10.93 -1.30 -0.94
N HIS A 146 -10.17 -2.40 -0.97
CA HIS A 146 -9.38 -2.84 0.17
C HIS A 146 -7.88 -2.75 -0.13
N ALA A 147 -7.11 -2.20 0.80
CA ALA A 147 -5.65 -2.16 0.69
C ALA A 147 -5.02 -3.31 1.48
N CYS A 148 -4.11 -4.03 0.85
CA CYS A 148 -3.38 -5.13 1.48
C CYS A 148 -1.89 -5.09 1.08
N VAL A 149 -1.06 -5.92 1.70
CA VAL A 149 0.39 -5.97 1.43
C VAL A 149 0.77 -7.33 0.87
N ILE A 150 1.56 -7.34 -0.20
CA ILE A 150 2.16 -8.55 -0.78
C ILE A 150 3.66 -8.40 -0.65
N PHE A 151 4.34 -9.42 -0.13
CA PHE A 151 5.79 -9.35 0.06
C PHE A 151 6.44 -10.71 -0.12
N LYS A 152 7.73 -10.70 -0.47
CA LYS A 152 8.51 -11.94 -0.59
C LYS A 152 9.30 -12.20 0.69
N LEU A 153 9.15 -13.39 1.25
CA LEU A 153 9.98 -13.86 2.34
C LEU A 153 10.76 -15.07 1.84
N GLU A 154 12.09 -14.92 1.73
CA GLU A 154 12.94 -15.92 1.08
C GLU A 154 12.44 -16.26 -0.34
N ASN A 155 11.92 -17.46 -0.56
CA ASN A 155 11.38 -17.92 -1.84
C ASN A 155 9.84 -17.96 -1.89
N GLU A 156 9.16 -17.56 -0.81
CA GLU A 156 7.70 -17.60 -0.71
C GLU A 156 7.10 -16.20 -0.87
N THR A 157 6.03 -16.10 -1.67
CA THR A 157 5.20 -14.88 -1.70
C THR A 157 4.15 -14.97 -0.62
N ARG A 158 4.16 -14.01 0.29
CA ARG A 158 3.21 -13.90 1.39
C ARG A 158 2.36 -12.65 1.22
N SER A 159 1.21 -12.66 1.88
CA SER A 159 0.31 -11.52 1.91
C SER A 159 -0.17 -11.23 3.32
N TYR A 160 -0.38 -9.95 3.60
CA TYR A 160 -1.01 -9.49 4.83
C TYR A 160 -2.33 -8.80 4.51
N ASN A 161 -3.40 -9.27 5.15
CA ASN A 161 -4.78 -8.82 4.96
C ASN A 161 -5.26 -8.86 3.49
N CYS A 162 -4.65 -9.65 2.60
CA CYS A 162 -5.23 -9.86 1.29
C CYS A 162 -6.29 -10.96 1.37
N GLU A 163 -7.50 -10.68 0.89
CA GLU A 163 -8.59 -11.66 0.82
C GLU A 163 -8.42 -12.52 -0.43
N GLU A 164 -8.35 -13.84 -0.28
CA GLU A 164 -8.10 -14.77 -1.39
C GLU A 164 -9.22 -14.75 -2.42
N SER A 165 -10.45 -14.53 -1.95
CA SER A 165 -11.61 -14.42 -2.82
C SER A 165 -11.68 -13.08 -3.58
N TRP A 166 -10.78 -12.12 -3.34
CA TRP A 166 -10.80 -10.81 -3.98
C TRP A 166 -9.70 -10.66 -5.03
N ARG A 167 -10.01 -9.93 -6.11
CA ARG A 167 -9.08 -9.69 -7.21
C ARG A 167 -8.14 -8.53 -6.89
N ILE A 168 -6.85 -8.70 -7.14
CA ILE A 168 -5.89 -7.59 -7.13
C ILE A 168 -6.08 -6.79 -8.42
N VAL A 169 -6.40 -5.51 -8.29
CA VAL A 169 -6.65 -4.61 -9.43
C VAL A 169 -5.47 -3.69 -9.71
N ALA A 170 -4.63 -3.47 -8.69
CA ALA A 170 -3.45 -2.65 -8.77
C ALA A 170 -2.44 -3.05 -7.71
N ARG A 171 -1.16 -2.82 -8.00
CA ARG A 171 -0.09 -2.96 -7.01
C ARG A 171 1.08 -2.04 -7.32
N ALA A 172 1.73 -1.53 -6.28
CA ALA A 172 2.93 -0.71 -6.42
C ALA A 172 3.97 -1.11 -5.37
N ARG A 173 5.25 -1.04 -5.74
CA ARG A 173 6.36 -1.34 -4.83
C ARG A 173 6.53 -0.20 -3.81
N ALA A 174 6.70 -0.57 -2.54
CA ALA A 174 6.85 0.31 -1.38
C ALA A 174 8.30 0.71 -1.06
#